data_AF-A0A2T4X2J2-F1
#
_entry.id   AF-A0A2T4X2J2-F1
#
_cell.length_a   1.000
_cell.length_b   1.000
_cell.length_c   1.000
_cell.angle_alpha   90.00
_cell.angle_beta   90.00
_cell.angle_gamma   90.00
#
_symmetry.space_group_name_H-M   'P 1'
#
loop_
_entity.id
_entity.type
_entity.pdbx_description
1 polymer ?
#
loop_
_entity_poly.entity_id
_entity_poly.type
_entity_poly.pdbx_seq_one_letter_code
_entity_poly.pdbx_strand_id
1 'polypeptide(L)'
;MFKKKMRILFYLLVCLLSCLTSLSAQTNWTAQLQDAYPRYRDKNLTDRRFKPSDIASLVQALGSPFKVQEEGQSVEGRPIFSIRFGTGSTTVLLWSQMHGDEPTATAALMDILCFFQATNDGFDVFRNQLLKDLTIVLVPILNPDGAEVFERRNALGIDINRDALRLTSPEARLLKRLRDELQADWGFNLHDQNRFYGAGYPTKQMATLSLLAPAYNSAREVNPVRQRAMQLVALLNNRLQPFAPRKIARYNDAFEPRAFGDNMQKWGTSTVLIESGGYPDDREKQYIRQLNFVGILSALHAIGRSSYQNFTVADYNKIPYNRSGLFNDLLLREVRYTLNNESYLLDIAFDRDEEDYNAARAFYYQGKIRDVGDLSLQQAYEELPPSGYTVEIGKCYPTLLPTLTAVRQLDANALLREGYAVVRVEKPGPTWDYDNDSLWIVGAEGYYDQTLQPGANPPLLLRNTAGSVVYAVINGQLIQVD
;
A
#
# COMPACT_ATOMS: atom_id res chain seq x y z
N MET A 1 -3.54 -46.25 -43.48
CA MET A 1 -4.25 -45.24 -42.64
C MET A 1 -3.75 -45.18 -41.19
N PHE A 2 -3.47 -46.32 -40.53
CA PHE A 2 -3.10 -46.38 -39.11
C PHE A 2 -1.78 -45.64 -38.74
N LYS A 3 -0.70 -45.84 -39.51
CA LYS A 3 0.61 -45.20 -39.26
C LYS A 3 0.59 -43.67 -39.34
N LYS A 4 -0.30 -43.09 -40.16
CA LYS A 4 -0.44 -41.63 -40.33
C LYS A 4 -1.15 -41.00 -39.12
N LYS A 5 -2.18 -41.69 -38.58
CA LYS A 5 -2.87 -41.28 -37.34
C LYS A 5 -1.95 -41.35 -36.12
N MET A 6 -1.09 -42.37 -36.03
CA MET A 6 -0.17 -42.55 -34.90
C MET A 6 0.95 -41.50 -34.86
N ARG A 7 1.46 -41.08 -36.03
CA ARG A 7 2.40 -39.96 -36.13
C ARG A 7 1.77 -38.63 -35.71
N ILE A 8 0.54 -38.35 -36.12
CA ILE A 8 -0.18 -37.14 -35.71
C ILE A 8 -0.40 -37.11 -34.20
N LEU A 9 -0.77 -38.25 -33.59
CA LEU A 9 -0.94 -38.37 -32.14
C LEU A 9 0.37 -38.15 -31.38
N PHE A 10 1.50 -38.66 -31.91
CA PHE A 10 2.83 -38.42 -31.33
C PHE A 10 3.25 -36.95 -31.39
N TYR A 11 3.03 -36.27 -32.52
CA TYR A 11 3.33 -34.83 -32.61
C TYR A 11 2.42 -33.98 -31.72
N LEU A 12 1.14 -34.35 -31.58
CA LEU A 12 0.22 -33.71 -30.63
C LEU A 12 0.66 -33.92 -29.19
N LEU A 13 1.12 -35.12 -28.83
CA LEU A 13 1.61 -35.44 -27.49
C LEU A 13 2.90 -34.66 -27.17
N VAL A 14 3.85 -34.60 -28.11
CA VAL A 14 5.09 -33.81 -27.97
C VAL A 14 4.79 -32.31 -27.87
N CYS A 15 3.82 -31.79 -28.65
CA CYS A 15 3.36 -30.40 -28.52
C CYS A 15 2.67 -30.15 -27.16
N LEU A 16 1.88 -31.10 -26.67
CA LEU A 16 1.24 -30.99 -25.35
C LEU A 16 2.28 -30.97 -24.22
N LEU A 17 3.27 -31.88 -24.27
CA LEU A 17 4.34 -31.94 -23.28
C LEU A 17 5.24 -30.70 -23.31
N SER A 18 5.51 -30.14 -24.49
CA SER A 18 6.28 -28.89 -24.61
C SER A 18 5.50 -27.64 -24.18
N CYS A 19 4.17 -27.64 -24.31
CA CYS A 19 3.31 -26.60 -23.73
C CYS A 19 3.24 -26.69 -22.20
N LEU A 20 3.19 -27.91 -21.64
CA LEU A 20 3.13 -28.13 -20.19
C LEU A 20 4.44 -27.75 -19.48
N THR A 21 5.60 -28.00 -20.10
CA THR A 21 6.91 -27.60 -19.53
C THR A 21 7.17 -26.11 -19.62
N SER A 22 6.62 -25.41 -20.62
CA SER A 22 6.77 -23.96 -20.74
C SER A 22 5.86 -23.18 -19.77
N LEU A 23 4.68 -23.72 -19.42
CA LEU A 23 3.88 -23.16 -18.33
C LEU A 23 4.54 -23.35 -16.95
N SER A 24 5.11 -24.53 -16.65
CA SER A 24 5.77 -24.79 -15.35
C SER A 24 7.10 -24.06 -15.19
N ALA A 25 7.86 -23.86 -16.27
CA ALA A 25 9.09 -23.08 -16.26
C ALA A 25 8.85 -21.57 -16.08
N GLN A 26 7.75 -21.04 -16.65
CA GLN A 26 7.40 -19.61 -16.48
C GLN A 26 6.92 -19.26 -15.06
N THR A 27 6.34 -20.21 -14.31
CA THR A 27 5.98 -20.01 -12.89
C THR A 27 7.19 -20.13 -11.95
N ASN A 28 8.30 -20.73 -12.38
CA ASN A 28 9.44 -21.01 -11.51
C ASN A 28 10.29 -19.77 -11.23
N TRP A 29 10.56 -18.93 -12.23
CA TRP A 29 11.50 -17.81 -12.05
C TRP A 29 10.94 -16.68 -11.16
N THR A 30 9.63 -16.43 -11.16
CA THR A 30 9.02 -15.43 -10.26
C THR A 30 9.07 -15.87 -8.80
N ALA A 31 8.93 -17.17 -8.54
CA ALA A 31 9.10 -17.74 -7.20
C ALA A 31 10.57 -17.64 -6.76
N GLN A 32 11.52 -18.01 -7.64
CA GLN A 32 12.95 -17.84 -7.38
C GLN A 32 13.32 -16.37 -7.09
N LEU A 33 12.71 -15.43 -7.82
CA LEU A 33 12.93 -14.00 -7.61
C LEU A 33 12.39 -13.54 -6.26
N GLN A 34 11.21 -14.02 -5.85
CA GLN A 34 10.65 -13.74 -4.54
C GLN A 34 11.55 -14.29 -3.41
N ASP A 35 12.01 -15.53 -3.53
CA ASP A 35 12.89 -16.17 -2.56
C ASP A 35 14.25 -15.46 -2.45
N ALA A 36 14.74 -14.89 -3.56
CA ALA A 36 15.98 -14.13 -3.60
C ALA A 36 15.84 -12.67 -3.13
N TYR A 37 14.61 -12.15 -2.98
CA TYR A 37 14.34 -10.75 -2.63
C TYR A 37 15.16 -10.23 -1.43
N PRO A 38 15.34 -10.98 -0.32
CA PRO A 38 16.10 -10.49 0.84
C PRO A 38 17.55 -10.08 0.51
N ARG A 39 18.13 -10.56 -0.61
CA ARG A 39 19.47 -10.18 -1.08
C ARG A 39 19.51 -8.77 -1.66
N TYR A 40 18.40 -8.30 -2.22
CA TYR A 40 18.30 -7.02 -2.93
C TYR A 40 17.59 -5.94 -2.12
N ARG A 41 16.95 -6.31 -1.02
CA ARG A 41 16.31 -5.34 -0.13
C ARG A 41 17.35 -4.39 0.46
N ASP A 42 17.21 -3.10 0.20
CA ASP A 42 18.02 -2.08 0.87
C ASP A 42 17.73 -2.11 2.37
N LYS A 43 18.79 -2.28 3.17
CA LYS A 43 18.71 -2.47 4.63
C LYS A 43 18.53 -1.19 5.41
N ASN A 44 18.75 -0.03 4.80
CA ASN A 44 18.58 1.28 5.44
C ASN A 44 17.13 1.76 5.35
N LEU A 45 16.34 1.25 4.39
CA LEU A 45 14.92 1.54 4.24
C LEU A 45 14.09 0.55 5.06
N THR A 46 14.11 0.64 6.39
CA THR A 46 13.43 -0.31 7.28
C THR A 46 11.95 -0.01 7.50
N ASP A 47 11.58 1.26 7.42
CA ASP A 47 10.22 1.78 7.56
C ASP A 47 9.86 2.64 6.33
N ARG A 48 8.60 3.09 6.27
CA ARG A 48 8.08 3.87 5.13
C ARG A 48 8.37 5.37 5.24
N ARG A 49 8.94 5.86 6.33
CA ARG A 49 9.12 7.30 6.63
C ARG A 49 10.56 7.77 6.40
N PHE A 50 11.24 7.17 5.42
CA PHE A 50 12.52 7.67 4.90
C PHE A 50 12.34 9.03 4.21
N LYS A 51 13.42 9.81 4.15
CA LYS A 51 13.41 11.18 3.61
C LYS A 51 13.96 11.25 2.19
N PRO A 52 13.63 12.32 1.44
CA PRO A 52 14.27 12.61 0.16
C PRO A 52 15.80 12.56 0.21
N SER A 53 16.41 13.01 1.31
CA SER A 53 17.87 12.94 1.53
C SER A 53 18.41 11.51 1.59
N ASP A 54 17.62 10.58 2.15
CA ASP A 54 18.01 9.18 2.30
C ASP A 54 18.04 8.53 0.91
N ILE A 55 17.02 8.78 0.08
CA ILE A 55 16.97 8.31 -1.31
C ILE A 55 18.00 9.00 -2.21
N ALA A 56 18.20 10.31 -2.07
CA ALA A 56 19.21 11.05 -2.83
C ALA A 56 20.62 10.48 -2.61
N SER A 57 20.95 10.14 -1.36
CA SER A 57 22.22 9.52 -1.00
C SER A 57 22.41 8.14 -1.67
N LEU A 58 21.36 7.30 -1.69
CA LEU A 58 21.39 6.01 -2.38
C LEU A 58 21.56 6.18 -3.89
N VAL A 59 20.81 7.11 -4.49
CA VAL A 59 20.84 7.38 -5.92
C VAL A 59 22.21 7.90 -6.36
N GLN A 60 22.81 8.83 -5.61
CA GLN A 60 24.13 9.39 -5.94
C GLN A 60 25.27 8.38 -5.79
N ALA A 61 25.10 7.35 -4.96
CA ALA A 61 26.07 6.27 -4.80
C ALA A 61 26.04 5.25 -5.96
N LEU A 62 25.08 5.34 -6.89
CA LEU A 62 24.97 4.42 -8.01
C LEU A 62 26.13 4.58 -8.99
N GLY A 63 26.84 3.49 -9.26
CA GLY A 63 27.83 3.40 -10.33
C GLY A 63 27.26 2.87 -11.65
N SER A 64 28.14 2.46 -12.57
CA SER A 64 27.73 1.73 -13.78
C SER A 64 26.89 0.48 -13.41
N PRO A 65 25.81 0.14 -14.15
CA PRO A 65 25.40 0.70 -15.45
C PRO A 65 24.45 1.92 -15.39
N PHE A 66 24.25 2.52 -14.21
CA PHE A 66 23.27 3.58 -14.03
C PHE A 66 23.82 4.94 -14.49
N LYS A 67 22.97 5.71 -15.16
CA LYS A 67 23.19 7.12 -15.45
C LYS A 67 22.21 7.93 -14.63
N VAL A 68 22.72 8.57 -13.59
CA VAL A 68 21.96 9.45 -12.70
C VAL A 68 22.01 10.86 -13.27
N GLN A 69 20.86 11.52 -13.32
CA GLN A 69 20.74 12.90 -13.79
C GLN A 69 19.80 13.68 -12.86
N GLU A 70 20.17 14.89 -12.47
CA GLU A 70 19.24 15.85 -11.87
C GLU A 70 18.38 16.45 -12.99
N GLU A 71 17.08 16.20 -12.94
CA GLU A 71 16.12 16.66 -13.95
C GLU A 71 15.56 18.05 -13.66
N GLY A 72 15.76 18.54 -12.44
CA GLY A 72 15.27 19.82 -11.96
C GLY A 72 15.06 19.80 -10.46
N GLN A 73 14.33 20.80 -9.96
CA GLN A 73 14.09 21.00 -8.55
C GLN A 73 12.59 21.18 -8.28
N SER A 74 12.16 20.80 -7.08
CA SER A 74 10.82 21.07 -6.57
C SER A 74 10.60 22.55 -6.24
N VAL A 75 9.42 22.88 -5.71
CA VAL A 75 9.08 24.24 -5.29
C VAL A 75 10.06 24.78 -4.24
N GLU A 76 10.46 23.96 -3.26
CA GLU A 76 11.42 24.37 -2.22
C GLU A 76 12.89 24.16 -2.63
N GLY A 77 13.16 23.81 -3.89
CA GLY A 77 14.52 23.68 -4.41
C GLY A 77 15.17 22.32 -4.13
N ARG A 78 14.41 21.29 -3.71
CA ARG A 78 14.96 19.93 -3.54
C ARG A 78 15.18 19.29 -4.91
N PRO A 79 16.31 18.62 -5.15
CA PRO A 79 16.61 18.02 -6.45
C PRO A 79 15.69 16.82 -6.74
N ILE A 80 15.30 16.67 -8.00
CA ILE A 80 14.55 15.53 -8.53
C ILE A 80 15.46 14.80 -9.51
N PHE A 81 15.73 13.52 -9.22
CA PHE A 81 16.67 12.71 -10.01
C PHE A 81 15.93 11.74 -10.93
N SER A 82 16.48 11.53 -12.12
CA SER A 82 16.22 10.35 -12.94
C SER A 82 17.40 9.38 -12.91
N ILE A 83 17.10 8.09 -13.07
CA ILE A 83 18.10 7.02 -13.20
C ILE A 83 17.80 6.25 -14.46
N ARG A 84 18.71 6.31 -15.44
CA ARG A 84 18.59 5.65 -16.74
C ARG A 84 19.58 4.51 -16.89
N PHE A 85 19.13 3.36 -17.40
CA PHE A 85 19.96 2.19 -17.68
C PHE A 85 19.33 1.28 -18.73
N GLY A 86 20.13 0.36 -19.28
CA GLY A 86 19.75 -0.45 -20.45
C GLY A 86 19.97 0.27 -21.78
N THR A 87 19.88 -0.49 -22.87
CA THR A 87 20.20 -0.05 -24.23
C THR A 87 19.16 -0.51 -25.26
N GLY A 88 18.07 -1.13 -24.81
CA GLY A 88 17.02 -1.60 -25.71
C GLY A 88 16.19 -0.46 -26.29
N SER A 89 15.53 -0.71 -27.42
CA SER A 89 14.73 0.30 -28.12
C SER A 89 13.40 0.61 -27.45
N THR A 90 12.88 -0.30 -26.61
CA THR A 90 11.63 -0.07 -25.87
C THR A 90 11.92 0.73 -24.61
N THR A 91 11.34 1.92 -24.48
CA THR A 91 11.58 2.81 -23.35
C THR A 91 10.49 2.69 -22.29
N VAL A 92 10.88 2.44 -21.05
CA VAL A 92 9.97 2.31 -19.89
C VAL A 92 10.28 3.41 -18.87
N LEU A 93 9.31 4.28 -18.61
CA LEU A 93 9.38 5.31 -17.58
C LEU A 93 8.61 4.85 -16.33
N LEU A 94 9.24 4.85 -15.17
CA LEU A 94 8.60 4.57 -13.89
C LEU A 94 8.77 5.78 -12.98
N TRP A 95 7.70 6.23 -12.34
CA TRP A 95 7.77 7.31 -11.35
C TRP A 95 6.98 6.94 -10.09
N SER A 96 7.53 7.31 -8.94
CA SER A 96 6.90 7.11 -7.63
C SER A 96 6.90 8.41 -6.82
N GLN A 97 6.15 8.38 -5.71
CA GLN A 97 5.96 9.51 -4.80
C GLN A 97 5.64 10.82 -5.52
N MET A 98 4.70 10.80 -6.47
CA MET A 98 4.08 12.05 -6.93
C MET A 98 3.13 12.62 -5.87
N HIS A 99 2.62 11.75 -5.00
CA HIS A 99 2.14 12.11 -3.68
C HIS A 99 3.23 11.74 -2.66
N GLY A 100 3.58 12.66 -1.76
CA GLY A 100 4.73 12.49 -0.89
C GLY A 100 4.57 11.41 0.19
N ASP A 101 3.34 11.14 0.59
CA ASP A 101 2.90 10.14 1.58
C ASP A 101 2.80 8.70 1.03
N GLU A 102 3.26 8.45 -0.20
CA GLU A 102 3.12 7.16 -0.90
C GLU A 102 4.49 6.49 -1.22
N PRO A 103 5.29 6.13 -0.19
CA PRO A 103 6.71 5.72 -0.31
C PRO A 103 6.95 4.28 -0.75
N THR A 104 5.94 3.41 -0.74
CA THR A 104 6.13 1.96 -0.85
C THR A 104 6.85 1.56 -2.13
N ALA A 105 6.44 2.15 -3.25
CA ALA A 105 7.04 1.86 -4.54
C ALA A 105 8.43 2.48 -4.69
N THR A 106 8.72 3.62 -4.07
CA THR A 106 10.07 4.22 -4.05
C THR A 106 11.08 3.26 -3.44
N ALA A 107 10.73 2.65 -2.30
CA ALA A 107 11.59 1.65 -1.66
C ALA A 107 11.78 0.40 -2.55
N ALA A 108 10.72 -0.04 -3.24
CA ALA A 108 10.83 -1.15 -4.19
C ALA A 108 11.69 -0.80 -5.42
N LEU A 109 11.66 0.45 -5.90
CA LEU A 109 12.55 0.91 -6.97
C LEU A 109 14.02 0.86 -6.52
N MET A 110 14.32 1.19 -5.26
CA MET A 110 15.68 1.05 -4.72
C MET A 110 16.13 -0.41 -4.69
N ASP A 111 15.25 -1.33 -4.30
CA ASP A 111 15.55 -2.76 -4.34
C ASP A 111 15.79 -3.27 -5.76
N ILE A 112 15.06 -2.72 -6.75
CA ILE A 112 15.27 -3.03 -8.17
C ILE A 112 16.64 -2.54 -8.63
N LEU A 113 17.10 -1.37 -8.18
CA LEU A 113 18.45 -0.89 -8.48
C LEU A 113 19.51 -1.81 -7.86
N CYS A 114 19.35 -2.22 -6.60
CA CYS A 114 20.21 -3.22 -5.97
C CYS A 114 20.19 -4.55 -6.74
N PHE A 115 19.04 -4.98 -7.24
CA PHE A 115 18.93 -6.16 -8.10
C PHE A 115 19.76 -6.02 -9.37
N PHE A 116 19.75 -4.88 -10.04
CA PHE A 116 20.54 -4.65 -11.26
C PHE A 116 22.04 -4.41 -10.98
N GLN A 117 22.43 -4.04 -9.75
CA GLN A 117 23.82 -3.96 -9.31
C GLN A 117 24.43 -5.32 -8.97
N ALA A 118 23.61 -6.26 -8.53
CA ALA A 118 24.08 -7.58 -8.11
C ALA A 118 24.65 -8.40 -9.27
N THR A 119 25.61 -9.27 -8.96
CA THR A 119 26.27 -10.16 -9.93
C THR A 119 26.50 -11.54 -9.33
N ASN A 120 26.59 -12.57 -10.18
CA ASN A 120 26.95 -13.94 -9.82
C ASN A 120 26.00 -14.62 -8.81
N ASP A 121 24.70 -14.36 -8.93
CA ASP A 121 23.67 -14.81 -7.99
C ASP A 121 22.51 -15.59 -8.66
N GLY A 122 22.71 -15.94 -9.94
CA GLY A 122 21.77 -16.72 -10.74
C GLY A 122 20.83 -15.89 -11.62
N PHE A 123 20.81 -14.56 -11.48
CA PHE A 123 19.92 -13.69 -12.28
C PHE A 123 20.66 -12.88 -13.37
N ASP A 124 21.96 -13.12 -13.59
CA ASP A 124 22.76 -12.34 -14.54
C ASP A 124 22.22 -12.40 -15.97
N VAL A 125 21.79 -13.59 -16.41
CA VAL A 125 21.17 -13.77 -17.74
C VAL A 125 19.87 -12.98 -17.85
N PHE A 126 19.05 -13.01 -16.79
CA PHE A 126 17.78 -12.30 -16.75
C PHE A 126 17.99 -10.78 -16.79
N ARG A 127 18.89 -10.23 -15.97
CA ARG A 127 19.26 -8.80 -16.00
C ARG A 127 19.76 -8.38 -17.37
N ASN A 128 20.75 -9.10 -17.91
CA ASN A 128 21.37 -8.76 -19.19
C ASN A 128 20.36 -8.78 -20.33
N GLN A 129 19.38 -9.70 -20.28
CA GLN A 129 18.28 -9.70 -21.23
C GLN A 129 17.41 -8.44 -21.09
N LEU A 130 16.98 -8.10 -19.87
CA LEU A 130 16.18 -6.89 -19.64
C LEU A 130 16.90 -5.63 -20.12
N LEU A 131 18.20 -5.50 -19.82
CA LEU A 131 19.03 -4.37 -20.24
C LEU A 131 19.21 -4.29 -21.76
N LYS A 132 19.14 -5.42 -22.48
CA LYS A 132 19.20 -5.45 -23.95
C LYS A 132 17.86 -5.15 -24.59
N ASP A 133 16.76 -5.58 -23.96
CA ASP A 133 15.41 -5.42 -24.50
C ASP A 133 14.85 -4.01 -24.22
N LEU A 134 15.27 -3.39 -23.11
CA LEU A 134 14.68 -2.15 -22.60
C LEU A 134 15.71 -1.04 -22.38
N THR A 135 15.24 0.19 -22.53
CA THR A 135 15.79 1.36 -21.84
C THR A 135 14.86 1.70 -20.69
N ILE A 136 15.37 1.65 -19.45
CA ILE A 136 14.59 1.87 -18.23
C ILE A 136 14.98 3.22 -17.66
N VAL A 137 13.98 4.04 -17.30
CA VAL A 137 14.16 5.33 -16.64
C VAL A 137 13.29 5.38 -15.39
N LEU A 138 13.90 5.61 -14.23
CA LEU A 138 13.22 5.73 -12.95
C LEU A 138 13.25 7.18 -12.47
N VAL A 139 12.15 7.65 -11.88
CA VAL A 139 12.08 8.86 -11.06
C VAL A 139 11.62 8.43 -9.66
N PRO A 140 12.55 8.16 -8.72
CA PRO A 140 12.21 7.60 -7.41
C PRO A 140 11.30 8.49 -6.57
N ILE A 141 11.54 9.80 -6.57
CA ILE A 141 10.69 10.76 -5.84
C ILE A 141 10.41 11.92 -6.77
N LEU A 142 9.15 12.03 -7.22
CA LEU A 142 8.72 13.17 -8.02
C LEU A 142 8.34 14.39 -7.17
N ASN A 143 7.76 14.17 -5.99
CA ASN A 143 7.37 15.21 -5.04
C ASN A 143 8.24 15.15 -3.77
N PRO A 144 9.50 15.61 -3.83
CA PRO A 144 10.38 15.58 -2.65
C PRO A 144 9.91 16.52 -1.53
N ASP A 145 9.14 17.57 -1.85
CA ASP A 145 8.62 18.49 -0.83
C ASP A 145 7.54 17.82 0.03
N GLY A 146 6.56 17.16 -0.62
CA GLY A 146 5.56 16.36 0.11
C GLY A 146 6.21 15.20 0.85
N ALA A 147 7.18 14.51 0.24
CA ALA A 147 7.86 13.37 0.87
C ALA A 147 8.67 13.76 2.12
N GLU A 148 9.23 14.98 2.16
CA GLU A 148 9.93 15.49 3.34
C GLU A 148 9.03 15.52 4.58
N VAL A 149 7.75 15.85 4.41
CA VAL A 149 6.78 16.00 5.50
C VAL A 149 5.69 14.94 5.49
N PHE A 150 5.86 13.86 4.71
CA PHE A 150 4.91 12.76 4.57
C PHE A 150 3.49 13.21 4.18
N GLU A 151 3.40 14.13 3.22
CA GLU A 151 2.15 14.73 2.75
C GLU A 151 1.86 14.43 1.29
N ARG A 152 0.57 14.31 0.96
CA ARG A 152 0.11 14.04 -0.40
C ARG A 152 0.50 15.12 -1.40
N ARG A 153 0.40 16.38 -0.99
CA ARG A 153 0.56 17.54 -1.88
C ARG A 153 2.00 18.06 -1.85
N ASN A 154 2.39 18.84 -2.86
CA ASN A 154 3.69 19.52 -2.82
C ASN A 154 3.63 20.76 -1.90
N ALA A 155 4.74 21.52 -1.79
CA ALA A 155 4.82 22.70 -0.92
C ALA A 155 3.81 23.82 -1.24
N LEU A 156 3.22 23.85 -2.44
CA LEU A 156 2.15 24.79 -2.80
C LEU A 156 0.74 24.28 -2.45
N GLY A 157 0.63 23.09 -1.86
CA GLY A 157 -0.65 22.42 -1.67
C GLY A 157 -1.26 21.92 -2.99
N ILE A 158 -0.47 21.70 -4.05
CA ILE A 158 -0.96 21.15 -5.31
C ILE A 158 -0.89 19.62 -5.25
N ASP A 159 -2.00 18.97 -5.59
CA ASP A 159 -2.00 17.54 -5.94
C ASP A 159 -1.44 17.45 -7.37
N ILE A 160 -0.19 16.99 -7.52
CA ILE A 160 0.49 16.89 -8.81
C ILE A 160 -0.30 15.99 -9.77
N ASN A 161 -0.98 14.96 -9.24
CA ASN A 161 -1.87 14.09 -10.02
C ASN A 161 -3.24 14.73 -10.32
N ARG A 162 -3.38 16.05 -10.16
CA ARG A 162 -4.47 16.88 -10.65
C ARG A 162 -3.97 18.09 -11.45
N ASP A 163 -2.72 18.06 -11.92
CA ASP A 163 -2.06 19.17 -12.60
C ASP A 163 -1.55 18.82 -14.01
N ALA A 164 -1.96 17.70 -14.60
CA ALA A 164 -1.46 17.25 -15.91
C ALA A 164 -1.91 18.10 -17.11
N LEU A 165 -2.94 18.94 -16.94
CA LEU A 165 -3.42 19.84 -18.01
C LEU A 165 -2.72 21.19 -18.02
N ARG A 166 -2.51 21.78 -16.84
CA ARG A 166 -1.95 23.13 -16.71
C ARG A 166 -0.44 23.09 -16.48
N LEU A 167 0.07 22.02 -15.86
CA LEU A 167 1.48 21.86 -15.53
C LEU A 167 1.98 23.06 -14.70
N THR A 168 1.19 23.40 -13.68
CA THR A 168 1.41 24.53 -12.78
C THR A 168 2.66 24.33 -11.92
N SER A 169 2.86 23.12 -11.40
CA SER A 169 3.98 22.80 -10.52
C SER A 169 5.26 22.50 -11.32
N PRO A 170 6.45 22.79 -10.76
CA PRO A 170 7.71 22.41 -11.41
C PRO A 170 7.82 20.89 -11.60
N GLU A 171 7.31 20.10 -10.65
CA GLU A 171 7.31 18.62 -10.72
C GLU A 171 6.44 18.13 -11.88
N ALA A 172 5.26 18.72 -12.09
CA ALA A 172 4.36 18.39 -13.19
C ALA A 172 5.01 18.69 -14.56
N ARG A 173 5.64 19.87 -14.71
CA ARG A 173 6.38 20.23 -15.93
C ARG A 173 7.55 19.28 -16.19
N LEU A 174 8.29 18.92 -15.14
CA LEU A 174 9.42 18.00 -15.22
C LEU A 174 8.98 16.63 -15.73
N LEU A 175 7.96 16.03 -15.12
CA LEU A 175 7.47 14.72 -15.55
C LEU A 175 6.95 14.74 -16.99
N LYS A 176 6.24 15.81 -17.40
CA LYS A 176 5.78 15.97 -18.78
C LYS A 176 6.94 16.08 -19.76
N ARG A 177 7.93 16.94 -19.46
CA ARG A 177 9.14 17.12 -20.26
C ARG A 177 9.88 15.80 -20.43
N LEU A 178 10.13 15.09 -19.33
CA LEU A 178 10.83 13.82 -19.35
C LEU A 178 10.12 12.78 -20.24
N ARG A 179 8.79 12.66 -20.11
CA ARG A 179 8.02 11.77 -20.99
C ARG A 179 8.14 12.15 -22.47
N ASP A 180 8.09 13.43 -22.79
CA ASP A 180 8.21 13.91 -24.18
C ASP A 180 9.61 13.71 -24.75
N GLU A 181 10.66 13.99 -23.99
CA GLU A 181 12.05 13.77 -24.40
C GLU A 181 12.34 12.27 -24.63
N LEU A 182 11.79 11.42 -23.77
CA LEU A 182 11.96 9.96 -23.89
C LEU A 182 11.09 9.33 -24.97
N GLN A 183 9.98 9.98 -25.35
CA GLN A 183 8.90 9.36 -26.14
C GLN A 183 8.52 7.99 -25.57
N ALA A 184 8.38 7.90 -24.23
CA ALA A 184 8.31 6.62 -23.53
C ALA A 184 7.17 5.72 -24.06
N ASP A 185 7.50 4.48 -24.41
CA ASP A 185 6.55 3.47 -24.88
C ASP A 185 5.62 3.00 -23.75
N TRP A 186 6.18 2.90 -22.54
CA TRP A 186 5.53 2.42 -21.34
C TRP A 186 5.73 3.36 -20.16
N GLY A 187 4.71 3.45 -19.31
CA GLY A 187 4.69 4.27 -18.10
C GLY A 187 4.21 3.47 -16.90
N PHE A 188 4.83 3.64 -15.74
CA PHE A 188 4.33 3.10 -14.47
C PHE A 188 4.05 4.25 -13.50
N ASN A 189 2.77 4.43 -13.20
CA ASN A 189 2.30 5.36 -12.18
C ASN A 189 2.20 4.64 -10.84
N LEU A 190 3.19 4.86 -9.98
CA LEU A 190 3.34 4.08 -8.75
C LEU A 190 2.83 4.87 -7.55
N HIS A 191 1.84 4.31 -6.87
CA HIS A 191 1.06 4.95 -5.81
C HIS A 191 0.84 4.02 -4.62
N ASP A 192 0.34 4.61 -3.54
CA ASP A 192 -0.25 3.91 -2.41
C ASP A 192 -1.75 4.23 -2.31
N GLN A 193 -2.53 3.23 -1.92
CA GLN A 193 -3.92 3.42 -1.52
C GLN A 193 -4.05 3.19 -0.01
N ASN A 194 -5.14 3.70 0.57
CA ASN A 194 -5.45 3.42 1.96
C ASN A 194 -5.60 1.90 2.18
N ARG A 195 -5.18 1.43 3.35
CA ARG A 195 -5.16 0.01 3.72
C ARG A 195 -6.55 -0.62 3.95
N PHE A 196 -7.60 0.20 4.02
CA PHE A 196 -8.98 -0.19 4.27
C PHE A 196 -9.77 -0.63 3.02
N TYR A 197 -9.07 -0.87 1.91
CA TYR A 197 -9.69 -1.34 0.66
C TYR A 197 -9.82 -2.86 0.61
N GLY A 198 -10.95 -3.36 0.11
CA GLY A 198 -11.14 -4.77 -0.25
C GLY A 198 -10.99 -5.04 -1.75
N ALA A 199 -10.58 -6.26 -2.10
CA ALA A 199 -10.51 -6.77 -3.46
C ALA A 199 -11.85 -7.43 -3.84
N GLY A 200 -12.68 -6.70 -4.59
CA GLY A 200 -14.05 -7.08 -4.92
C GLY A 200 -15.06 -6.78 -3.83
N TYR A 201 -16.31 -7.15 -4.07
CA TYR A 201 -17.39 -7.01 -3.09
C TYR A 201 -18.54 -8.00 -3.35
N PRO A 202 -19.06 -8.70 -2.33
CA PRO A 202 -18.50 -8.79 -0.98
C PRO A 202 -17.16 -9.53 -0.97
N THR A 203 -16.28 -9.23 -0.02
CA THR A 203 -14.96 -9.87 0.06
C THR A 203 -14.43 -9.92 1.49
N LYS A 204 -13.61 -10.93 1.79
CA LYS A 204 -12.78 -11.01 3.00
C LYS A 204 -11.30 -10.74 2.72
N GLN A 205 -10.98 -10.33 1.49
CA GLN A 205 -9.61 -10.11 1.06
C GLN A 205 -9.38 -8.61 0.89
N MET A 206 -8.34 -8.10 1.55
CA MET A 206 -7.85 -6.75 1.32
C MET A 206 -7.35 -6.61 -0.13
N ALA A 207 -7.51 -5.42 -0.70
CA ALA A 207 -6.81 -5.04 -1.92
C ALA A 207 -5.39 -4.66 -1.56
N THR A 208 -4.49 -5.66 -1.55
CA THR A 208 -3.08 -5.46 -1.25
C THR A 208 -2.36 -4.73 -2.38
N LEU A 209 -2.70 -5.05 -3.63
CA LEU A 209 -2.35 -4.24 -4.78
C LEU A 209 -3.60 -3.98 -5.63
N SER A 210 -3.79 -2.76 -6.10
CA SER A 210 -4.74 -2.47 -7.18
C SER A 210 -4.00 -2.05 -8.45
N LEU A 211 -4.43 -2.59 -9.58
CA LEU A 211 -3.82 -2.34 -10.88
C LEU A 211 -4.80 -1.62 -11.82
N LEU A 212 -4.30 -0.77 -12.71
CA LEU A 212 -5.15 -0.08 -13.67
C LEU A 212 -4.41 0.21 -14.97
N ALA A 213 -5.13 0.09 -16.08
CA ALA A 213 -4.78 0.72 -17.35
C ALA A 213 -5.69 1.96 -17.49
N PRO A 214 -5.17 3.17 -17.20
CA PRO A 214 -5.99 4.38 -17.08
C PRO A 214 -6.85 4.62 -18.32
N ALA A 215 -7.99 5.26 -18.14
CA ALA A 215 -8.77 5.74 -19.28
C ALA A 215 -8.05 6.93 -19.93
N TYR A 216 -8.23 7.13 -21.24
CA TYR A 216 -7.71 8.32 -21.94
C TYR A 216 -8.81 9.31 -22.34
N ASN A 217 -10.07 8.95 -22.10
CA ASN A 217 -11.24 9.78 -22.32
C ASN A 217 -12.43 9.33 -21.45
N SER A 218 -13.45 10.18 -21.33
CA SER A 218 -14.65 9.92 -20.52
C SER A 218 -15.46 8.70 -20.98
N ALA A 219 -15.40 8.36 -22.27
CA ALA A 219 -16.06 7.18 -22.83
C ALA A 219 -15.36 5.86 -22.45
N ARG A 220 -14.15 5.94 -21.87
CA ARG A 220 -13.33 4.78 -21.50
C ARG A 220 -13.11 3.84 -22.70
N GLU A 221 -12.88 4.42 -23.86
CA GLU A 221 -12.57 3.65 -25.07
C GLU A 221 -11.26 2.86 -24.91
N VAL A 222 -11.07 1.85 -25.76
CA VAL A 222 -9.86 1.02 -25.80
C VAL A 222 -9.19 1.22 -27.16
N ASN A 223 -8.13 2.03 -27.18
CA ASN A 223 -7.23 2.15 -28.32
C ASN A 223 -6.07 1.16 -28.17
N PRO A 224 -5.18 1.00 -29.18
CA PRO A 224 -4.05 0.08 -29.09
C PRO A 224 -3.12 0.36 -27.90
N VAL A 225 -2.94 1.63 -27.51
CA VAL A 225 -2.08 2.02 -26.38
C VAL A 225 -2.66 1.49 -25.06
N ARG A 226 -3.95 1.74 -24.79
CA ARG A 226 -4.63 1.27 -23.58
C ARG A 226 -4.79 -0.24 -23.59
N GLN A 227 -5.06 -0.84 -24.75
CA GLN A 227 -5.15 -2.29 -24.89
C GLN A 227 -3.88 -2.99 -24.40
N ARG A 228 -2.69 -2.53 -24.83
CA ARG A 228 -1.41 -3.09 -24.36
C ARG A 228 -1.27 -3.00 -22.84
N ALA A 229 -1.65 -1.87 -22.24
CA ALA A 229 -1.65 -1.69 -20.78
C ALA A 229 -2.62 -2.65 -20.07
N MET A 230 -3.84 -2.82 -20.59
CA MET A 230 -4.84 -3.75 -20.04
C MET A 230 -4.33 -5.19 -20.07
N GLN A 231 -3.70 -5.60 -21.17
CA GLN A 231 -3.09 -6.92 -21.32
C GLN A 231 -1.95 -7.13 -20.32
N LEU A 232 -1.11 -6.11 -20.11
CA LEU A 232 -0.04 -6.16 -19.11
C LEU A 232 -0.60 -6.26 -17.69
N VAL A 233 -1.65 -5.50 -17.36
CA VAL A 233 -2.33 -5.62 -16.04
C VAL A 233 -2.92 -7.02 -15.84
N ALA A 234 -3.53 -7.61 -16.87
CA ALA A 234 -4.05 -8.98 -16.80
C ALA A 234 -2.94 -10.00 -16.53
N LEU A 235 -1.78 -9.83 -17.17
CA LEU A 235 -0.59 -10.63 -16.91
C LEU A 235 -0.09 -10.46 -15.48
N LEU A 236 0.03 -9.22 -15.00
CA LEU A 236 0.49 -8.93 -13.65
C LEU A 236 -0.43 -9.53 -12.59
N ASN A 237 -1.75 -9.41 -12.78
CA ASN A 237 -2.71 -10.09 -11.92
C ASN A 237 -2.43 -11.60 -11.86
N ASN A 238 -2.28 -12.26 -13.02
CA ASN A 238 -1.98 -13.68 -13.07
C ASN A 238 -0.65 -14.04 -12.36
N ARG A 239 0.40 -13.24 -12.55
CA ARG A 239 1.74 -13.48 -11.96
C ARG A 239 1.79 -13.22 -10.46
N LEU A 240 0.95 -12.34 -9.93
CA LEU A 240 0.93 -11.99 -8.51
C LEU A 240 0.01 -12.88 -7.68
N GLN A 241 -0.93 -13.62 -8.29
CA GLN A 241 -1.82 -14.53 -7.56
C GLN A 241 -1.10 -15.55 -6.65
N PRO A 242 0.05 -16.16 -7.04
CA PRO A 242 0.77 -17.08 -6.16
C PRO A 242 1.28 -16.43 -4.86
N PHE A 243 1.50 -15.12 -4.86
CA PHE A 243 2.05 -14.37 -3.73
C PHE A 243 0.95 -13.68 -2.93
N ALA A 244 -0.02 -13.07 -3.61
CA ALA A 244 -1.13 -12.34 -3.02
C ALA A 244 -2.49 -12.89 -3.52
N PRO A 245 -2.84 -14.14 -3.17
CA PRO A 245 -3.99 -14.83 -3.73
C PRO A 245 -5.30 -14.11 -3.41
N ARG A 246 -6.04 -13.73 -4.45
CA ARG A 246 -7.30 -12.97 -4.39
C ARG A 246 -7.17 -11.58 -3.73
N LYS A 247 -5.96 -11.07 -3.56
CA LYS A 247 -5.67 -9.75 -2.97
C LYS A 247 -5.24 -8.71 -4.01
N ILE A 248 -5.29 -9.08 -5.29
CA ILE A 248 -5.07 -8.18 -6.42
C ILE A 248 -6.43 -7.69 -6.94
N ALA A 249 -6.58 -6.38 -7.06
CA ALA A 249 -7.79 -5.73 -7.52
C ALA A 249 -7.51 -4.83 -8.74
N ARG A 250 -8.59 -4.31 -9.33
CA ARG A 250 -8.55 -3.26 -10.34
C ARG A 250 -8.90 -1.93 -9.69
N TYR A 251 -8.11 -0.89 -9.91
CA TYR A 251 -8.47 0.46 -9.44
C TYR A 251 -9.62 1.04 -10.27
N ASN A 252 -10.37 2.01 -9.73
CA ASN A 252 -11.44 2.69 -10.47
C ASN A 252 -10.89 3.31 -11.76
N ASP A 253 -11.55 3.03 -12.89
CA ASP A 253 -11.15 3.49 -14.22
C ASP A 253 -11.94 4.71 -14.73
N ALA A 254 -12.63 5.42 -13.83
CA ALA A 254 -13.24 6.70 -14.12
C ALA A 254 -12.18 7.69 -14.62
N PHE A 255 -12.44 8.31 -15.76
CA PHE A 255 -11.52 9.25 -16.38
C PHE A 255 -11.41 10.54 -15.56
N GLU A 256 -10.19 10.87 -15.12
CA GLU A 256 -9.85 12.15 -14.49
C GLU A 256 -8.95 12.94 -15.45
N PRO A 257 -9.49 13.95 -16.17
CA PRO A 257 -8.77 14.64 -17.23
C PRO A 257 -7.53 15.39 -16.74
N ARG A 258 -7.37 15.59 -15.43
CA ARG A 258 -6.21 16.25 -14.83
C ARG A 258 -5.16 15.29 -14.27
N ALA A 259 -5.42 13.98 -14.27
CA ALA A 259 -4.50 12.99 -13.75
C ALA A 259 -3.37 12.69 -14.75
N PHE A 260 -2.17 12.44 -14.22
CA PHE A 260 -1.02 12.09 -15.05
C PHE A 260 -1.20 10.71 -15.69
N GLY A 261 -1.72 9.72 -14.96
CA GLY A 261 -1.96 8.37 -15.53
C GLY A 261 -2.80 8.42 -16.81
N ASP A 262 -3.95 9.09 -16.75
CA ASP A 262 -4.89 9.27 -17.87
C ASP A 262 -4.26 10.06 -19.03
N ASN A 263 -3.52 11.11 -18.72
CA ASN A 263 -2.88 11.93 -19.74
C ASN A 263 -1.66 11.24 -20.37
N MET A 264 -0.86 10.46 -19.63
CA MET A 264 0.20 9.63 -20.20
C MET A 264 -0.37 8.63 -21.21
N GLN A 265 -1.49 8.00 -20.84
CA GLN A 265 -2.23 7.10 -21.74
C GLN A 265 -2.71 7.83 -23.00
N LYS A 266 -3.24 9.04 -22.84
CA LYS A 266 -3.71 9.91 -23.94
C LYS A 266 -2.57 10.42 -24.82
N TRP A 267 -1.40 10.71 -24.26
CA TRP A 267 -0.22 11.19 -24.99
C TRP A 267 0.51 10.07 -25.75
N GLY A 268 0.07 8.81 -25.59
CA GLY A 268 0.54 7.68 -26.38
C GLY A 268 1.47 6.71 -25.63
N THR A 269 1.63 6.89 -24.32
CA THR A 269 2.41 5.97 -23.47
C THR A 269 1.49 4.89 -22.90
N SER A 270 1.83 3.61 -23.02
CA SER A 270 1.06 2.53 -22.39
C SER A 270 1.28 2.57 -20.88
N THR A 271 0.31 3.12 -20.14
CA THR A 271 0.48 3.38 -18.71
C THR A 271 -0.20 2.33 -17.85
N VAL A 272 0.54 1.81 -16.86
CA VAL A 272 0.03 0.94 -15.80
C VAL A 272 0.12 1.69 -14.48
N LEU A 273 -0.96 1.72 -13.72
CA LEU A 273 -0.98 2.20 -12.34
C LEU A 273 -0.93 1.01 -11.38
N ILE A 274 -0.12 1.13 -10.33
CA ILE A 274 0.01 0.17 -9.23
C ILE A 274 -0.22 0.93 -7.93
N GLU A 275 -1.18 0.45 -7.14
CA GLU A 275 -1.60 1.05 -5.86
C GLU A 275 -1.29 0.10 -4.72
N SER A 276 -0.40 0.50 -3.82
CA SER A 276 0.03 -0.27 -2.65
C SER A 276 -0.93 -0.08 -1.48
N GLY A 277 -1.76 -1.08 -1.20
CA GLY A 277 -2.83 -1.02 -0.19
C GLY A 277 -2.45 -1.59 1.17
N GLY A 278 -3.28 -2.51 1.67
CA GLY A 278 -3.14 -3.13 2.98
C GLY A 278 -2.81 -4.62 2.92
N TYR A 279 -2.05 -5.09 3.90
CA TYR A 279 -1.81 -6.50 4.17
C TYR A 279 -1.72 -6.73 5.70
N PRO A 280 -2.25 -7.83 6.24
CA PRO A 280 -2.16 -8.12 7.68
C PRO A 280 -0.70 -8.12 8.17
N ASP A 281 -0.47 -7.56 9.36
CA ASP A 281 0.86 -7.50 10.00
C ASP A 281 1.97 -6.80 9.18
N ASP A 282 1.61 -6.00 8.19
CA ASP A 282 2.54 -5.30 7.30
C ASP A 282 2.30 -3.79 7.31
N ARG A 283 2.25 -3.20 8.52
CA ARG A 283 1.98 -1.77 8.71
C ARG A 283 2.99 -0.91 7.91
N GLU A 284 4.27 -1.25 7.97
CA GLU A 284 5.36 -0.58 7.24
C GLU A 284 5.46 -0.98 5.76
N LYS A 285 4.49 -1.76 5.25
CA LYS A 285 4.37 -2.16 3.84
C LYS A 285 5.61 -2.87 3.27
N GLN A 286 6.37 -3.60 4.10
CA GLN A 286 7.58 -4.30 3.68
C GLN A 286 7.27 -5.54 2.82
N TYR A 287 6.18 -6.24 3.08
CA TYR A 287 5.71 -7.30 2.19
C TYR A 287 5.15 -6.71 0.89
N ILE A 288 4.41 -5.60 0.96
CA ILE A 288 3.89 -4.92 -0.23
C ILE A 288 5.03 -4.32 -1.09
N ARG A 289 6.13 -3.86 -0.47
CA ARG A 289 7.38 -3.49 -1.15
C ARG A 289 7.95 -4.66 -1.94
N GLN A 290 8.01 -5.86 -1.36
CA GLN A 290 8.41 -7.08 -2.08
C GLN A 290 7.46 -7.39 -3.25
N LEU A 291 6.15 -7.24 -3.08
CA LEU A 291 5.19 -7.45 -4.16
C LEU A 291 5.36 -6.44 -5.31
N ASN A 292 5.67 -5.18 -4.99
CA ASN A 292 6.05 -4.18 -6.00
C ASN A 292 7.34 -4.58 -6.74
N PHE A 293 8.37 -5.03 -6.01
CA PHE A 293 9.62 -5.52 -6.60
C PHE A 293 9.38 -6.65 -7.62
N VAL A 294 8.65 -7.69 -7.21
CA VAL A 294 8.32 -8.83 -8.09
C VAL A 294 7.40 -8.41 -9.22
N GLY A 295 6.40 -7.56 -8.94
CA GLY A 295 5.43 -7.08 -9.92
C GLY A 295 6.06 -6.24 -11.02
N ILE A 296 6.90 -5.28 -10.66
CA ILE A 296 7.60 -4.41 -11.62
C ILE A 296 8.59 -5.21 -12.46
N LEU A 297 9.41 -6.09 -11.87
CA LEU A 297 10.32 -6.95 -12.65
C LEU A 297 9.57 -7.92 -13.57
N SER A 298 8.40 -8.42 -13.15
CA SER A 298 7.48 -9.18 -14.00
C SER A 298 6.96 -8.35 -15.17
N ALA A 299 6.65 -7.09 -14.93
CA ALA A 299 6.18 -6.18 -15.96
C ALA A 299 7.28 -5.88 -16.99
N LEU A 300 8.49 -5.56 -16.54
CA LEU A 300 9.65 -5.31 -17.41
C LEU A 300 9.96 -6.54 -18.27
N HIS A 301 10.01 -7.73 -17.67
CA HIS A 301 10.20 -8.97 -18.42
C HIS A 301 9.07 -9.20 -19.44
N ALA A 302 7.82 -8.95 -19.06
CA ALA A 302 6.70 -9.11 -19.96
C ALA A 302 6.75 -8.15 -21.14
N ILE A 303 7.15 -6.90 -20.92
CA ILE A 303 7.33 -5.87 -21.95
C ILE A 303 8.45 -6.27 -22.90
N GLY A 304 9.65 -6.58 -22.39
CA GLY A 304 10.81 -6.94 -23.21
C GLY A 304 10.57 -8.17 -24.09
N ARG A 305 9.79 -9.14 -23.60
CA ARG A 305 9.40 -10.34 -24.36
C ARG A 305 8.07 -10.22 -25.10
N SER A 306 7.39 -9.09 -25.02
CA SER A 306 6.03 -8.88 -25.54
C SER A 306 5.00 -9.95 -25.07
N SER A 307 5.27 -10.64 -23.96
CA SER A 307 4.45 -11.76 -23.50
C SER A 307 3.10 -11.35 -22.93
N TYR A 308 2.89 -10.05 -22.67
CA TYR A 308 1.58 -9.48 -22.35
C TYR A 308 0.54 -9.74 -23.44
N GLN A 309 0.97 -9.92 -24.71
CA GLN A 309 0.07 -10.21 -25.84
C GLN A 309 -0.69 -11.54 -25.70
N ASN A 310 -0.24 -12.43 -24.81
CA ASN A 310 -0.95 -13.67 -24.49
C ASN A 310 -2.22 -13.46 -23.64
N PHE A 311 -2.44 -12.25 -23.14
CA PHE A 311 -3.61 -11.88 -22.36
C PHE A 311 -4.55 -11.01 -23.17
N THR A 312 -5.82 -10.96 -22.77
CA THR A 312 -6.86 -10.18 -23.47
C THR A 312 -7.46 -9.10 -22.59
N VAL A 313 -8.19 -8.17 -23.22
CA VAL A 313 -9.05 -7.20 -22.52
C VAL A 313 -10.11 -7.91 -21.65
N ALA A 314 -10.58 -9.08 -22.07
CA ALA A 314 -11.51 -9.88 -21.28
C ALA A 314 -10.86 -10.39 -19.99
N ASP A 315 -9.58 -10.76 -20.01
CA ASP A 315 -8.86 -11.19 -18.80
C ASP A 315 -8.66 -10.03 -17.82
N TYR A 316 -8.36 -8.84 -18.32
CA TYR A 316 -8.34 -7.62 -17.52
C TYR A 316 -9.70 -7.35 -16.84
N ASN A 317 -10.80 -7.54 -17.58
CA ASN A 317 -12.15 -7.31 -17.07
C ASN A 317 -12.63 -8.34 -16.04
N LYS A 318 -11.92 -9.48 -15.88
CA LYS A 318 -12.19 -10.45 -14.82
C LYS A 318 -11.63 -10.01 -13.46
N ILE A 319 -10.72 -9.04 -13.43
CA ILE A 319 -10.13 -8.54 -12.18
C ILE A 319 -11.19 -7.73 -11.44
N PRO A 320 -11.52 -8.07 -10.18
CA PRO A 320 -12.53 -7.36 -9.41
C PRO A 320 -12.05 -5.94 -9.08
N TYR A 321 -12.94 -4.96 -9.06
CA TYR A 321 -12.59 -3.61 -8.60
C TYR A 321 -12.22 -3.59 -7.10
N ASN A 322 -11.33 -2.69 -6.73
CA ASN A 322 -11.10 -2.35 -5.32
C ASN A 322 -12.31 -1.58 -4.76
N ARG A 323 -12.55 -1.68 -3.45
CA ARG A 323 -13.61 -0.94 -2.79
C ARG A 323 -13.16 -0.42 -1.44
N SER A 324 -13.28 0.89 -1.25
CA SER A 324 -12.90 1.59 -0.01
C SER A 324 -13.89 1.29 1.13
N GLY A 325 -13.42 1.44 2.37
CA GLY A 325 -14.24 1.36 3.58
C GLY A 325 -14.79 -0.05 3.87
N LEU A 326 -14.09 -1.09 3.42
CA LEU A 326 -14.48 -2.49 3.70
C LEU A 326 -13.72 -3.08 4.89
N PHE A 327 -12.64 -2.45 5.33
CA PHE A 327 -11.83 -2.89 6.45
C PHE A 327 -11.67 -1.76 7.46
N ASN A 328 -11.47 -2.13 8.72
CA ASN A 328 -11.14 -1.23 9.84
C ASN A 328 -9.96 -1.83 10.62
N ASP A 329 -9.35 -1.10 11.56
CA ASP A 329 -8.33 -1.68 12.44
C ASP A 329 -8.93 -2.77 13.33
N LEU A 330 -10.00 -2.43 14.06
CA LEU A 330 -10.66 -3.31 15.01
C LEU A 330 -12.17 -3.31 14.76
N LEU A 331 -12.78 -4.48 14.87
CA LEU A 331 -14.24 -4.65 14.78
C LEU A 331 -14.75 -5.51 15.93
N LEU A 332 -15.59 -4.92 16.77
CA LEU A 332 -16.32 -5.61 17.82
C LEU A 332 -17.66 -6.08 17.25
N ARG A 333 -17.94 -7.38 17.31
CA ARG A 333 -19.17 -7.97 16.77
C ARG A 333 -20.23 -8.19 17.83
N GLU A 334 -21.47 -7.80 17.51
CA GLU A 334 -22.67 -8.13 18.28
C GLU A 334 -22.52 -7.86 19.79
N VAL A 335 -21.97 -6.70 20.15
CA VAL A 335 -21.84 -6.28 21.55
C VAL A 335 -23.11 -5.57 22.00
N ARG A 336 -23.47 -5.72 23.27
CA ARG A 336 -24.63 -5.06 23.88
C ARG A 336 -24.22 -3.76 24.56
N TYR A 337 -24.78 -2.64 24.11
CA TYR A 337 -24.61 -1.33 24.74
C TYR A 337 -25.92 -0.90 25.42
N THR A 338 -25.84 -0.40 26.65
CA THR A 338 -27.01 0.10 27.38
C THR A 338 -27.01 1.61 27.41
N LEU A 339 -28.09 2.23 26.92
CA LEU A 339 -28.30 3.67 26.94
C LEU A 339 -29.74 3.95 27.37
N ASN A 340 -29.94 4.84 28.34
CA ASN A 340 -31.27 5.20 28.88
C ASN A 340 -32.13 3.99 29.30
N ASN A 341 -31.50 2.98 29.93
CA ASN A 341 -32.12 1.71 30.35
C ASN A 341 -32.60 0.79 29.21
N GLU A 342 -32.27 1.09 27.96
CA GLU A 342 -32.49 0.21 26.82
C GLU A 342 -31.19 -0.45 26.37
N SER A 343 -31.27 -1.70 25.90
CA SER A 343 -30.12 -2.47 25.41
C SER A 343 -30.16 -2.58 23.89
N TYR A 344 -29.07 -2.17 23.25
CA TYR A 344 -28.90 -2.20 21.80
C TYR A 344 -27.81 -3.19 21.44
N LEU A 345 -28.04 -4.00 20.40
CA LEU A 345 -27.04 -4.88 19.82
C LEU A 345 -26.35 -4.13 18.68
N LEU A 346 -25.02 -4.01 18.75
CA LEU A 346 -24.23 -3.18 17.84
C LEU A 346 -22.97 -3.93 17.39
N ASP A 347 -22.57 -3.73 16.14
CA ASP A 347 -21.17 -3.80 15.77
C ASP A 347 -20.51 -2.43 15.99
N ILE A 348 -19.24 -2.41 16.39
CA ILE A 348 -18.46 -1.18 16.59
C ILE A 348 -17.12 -1.33 15.89
N ALA A 349 -16.85 -0.46 14.91
CA ALA A 349 -15.57 -0.40 14.21
C ALA A 349 -14.69 0.72 14.76
N PHE A 350 -13.38 0.47 14.86
CA PHE A 350 -12.37 1.46 15.18
C PHE A 350 -11.32 1.54 14.09
N ASP A 351 -10.88 2.76 13.83
CA ASP A 351 -9.68 3.05 13.04
C ASP A 351 -8.67 3.79 13.92
N ARG A 352 -7.39 3.55 13.65
CA ARG A 352 -6.24 4.24 14.26
C ARG A 352 -5.56 5.05 13.17
N ASP A 353 -5.76 6.37 13.22
CA ASP A 353 -5.04 7.33 12.39
C ASP A 353 -3.58 7.43 12.88
N GLU A 354 -2.71 7.90 12.00
CA GLU A 354 -1.29 8.06 12.28
C GLU A 354 -0.96 9.55 12.30
N GLU A 355 -0.40 10.00 13.42
CA GLU A 355 -0.03 11.39 13.64
C GLU A 355 1.48 11.54 13.70
N ASP A 356 2.01 12.46 12.90
CA ASP A 356 3.43 12.60 12.63
C ASP A 356 4.18 13.25 13.78
N TYR A 357 5.37 12.73 14.10
CA TYR A 357 6.33 13.41 14.97
C TYR A 357 7.77 13.18 14.48
N ASN A 358 8.73 13.85 15.13
CA ASN A 358 10.15 13.76 14.77
C ASN A 358 10.40 14.06 13.27
N ALA A 359 9.88 15.21 12.82
CA ALA A 359 9.93 15.62 11.41
C ALA A 359 9.38 14.54 10.46
N ALA A 360 8.23 13.94 10.80
CA ALA A 360 7.57 12.89 10.02
C ALA A 360 8.42 11.63 9.76
N ARG A 361 9.46 11.37 10.59
CA ARG A 361 10.20 10.09 10.58
C ARG A 361 9.53 9.01 11.44
N ALA A 362 8.64 9.42 12.33
CA ALA A 362 7.89 8.51 13.19
C ALA A 362 6.45 9.01 13.34
N PHE A 363 5.59 8.15 13.89
CA PHE A 363 4.19 8.47 14.12
C PHE A 363 3.68 7.78 15.37
N TYR A 364 2.64 8.34 15.97
CA TYR A 364 1.86 7.71 17.03
C TYR A 364 0.42 7.54 16.56
N TYR A 365 -0.34 6.70 17.26
CA TYR A 365 -1.71 6.41 16.88
C TYR A 365 -2.72 7.30 17.59
N GLN A 366 -3.74 7.70 16.84
CA GLN A 366 -4.96 8.28 17.38
C GLN A 366 -6.16 7.45 16.93
N GLY A 367 -6.73 6.70 17.87
CA GLY A 367 -7.93 5.90 17.67
C GLY A 367 -9.19 6.74 17.52
N LYS A 368 -10.20 6.19 16.84
CA LYS A 368 -11.57 6.70 16.81
C LYS A 368 -12.53 5.58 16.44
N ILE A 369 -13.76 5.69 16.91
CA ILE A 369 -14.88 4.91 16.39
C ILE A 369 -15.10 5.35 14.95
N ARG A 370 -14.94 4.41 14.01
CA ARG A 370 -15.14 4.66 12.59
C ARG A 370 -16.63 4.63 12.24
N ASP A 371 -17.34 3.62 12.73
CA ASP A 371 -18.76 3.39 12.46
C ASP A 371 -19.39 2.52 13.55
N VAL A 372 -20.72 2.58 13.67
CA VAL A 372 -21.51 1.84 14.68
C VAL A 372 -22.85 1.41 14.06
N GLY A 373 -23.26 0.16 14.30
CA GLY A 373 -24.57 -0.33 13.87
C GLY A 373 -24.47 -1.70 13.20
N ASP A 374 -25.09 -1.86 12.02
CA ASP A 374 -24.97 -3.06 11.21
C ASP A 374 -23.74 -2.97 10.30
N LEU A 375 -22.65 -3.62 10.72
CA LEU A 375 -21.38 -3.67 9.99
C LEU A 375 -21.14 -5.06 9.41
N SER A 376 -22.20 -5.85 9.16
CA SER A 376 -22.13 -7.26 8.72
C SER A 376 -21.32 -7.50 7.43
N LEU A 377 -21.14 -6.46 6.61
CA LEU A 377 -20.41 -6.52 5.33
C LEU A 377 -19.00 -5.92 5.41
N GLN A 378 -18.62 -5.35 6.55
CA GLN A 378 -17.26 -4.87 6.80
C GLN A 378 -16.41 -5.98 7.42
N GLN A 379 -15.10 -5.80 7.37
CA GLN A 379 -14.07 -6.68 7.94
C GLN A 379 -13.12 -5.83 8.79
N ALA A 380 -12.14 -6.44 9.45
CA ALA A 380 -11.09 -5.72 10.15
C ALA A 380 -9.77 -6.49 10.14
N TYR A 381 -8.69 -5.80 10.53
CA TYR A 381 -7.40 -6.43 10.82
C TYR A 381 -7.51 -7.32 12.07
N GLU A 382 -8.18 -6.82 13.10
CA GLU A 382 -8.52 -7.55 14.32
C GLU A 382 -10.05 -7.58 14.49
N GLU A 383 -10.62 -8.74 14.78
CA GLU A 383 -12.06 -8.90 15.02
C GLU A 383 -12.28 -9.61 16.35
N LEU A 384 -13.12 -9.01 17.21
CA LEU A 384 -13.65 -9.68 18.39
C LEU A 384 -15.00 -10.31 18.03
N PRO A 385 -15.10 -11.65 17.99
CA PRO A 385 -16.32 -12.33 17.56
C PRO A 385 -17.45 -12.21 18.59
N PRO A 386 -18.70 -12.50 18.19
CA PRO A 386 -19.84 -12.53 19.10
C PRO A 386 -19.63 -13.51 20.26
N SER A 387 -19.81 -13.04 21.50
CA SER A 387 -19.76 -13.89 22.71
C SER A 387 -20.76 -13.44 23.80
N GLY A 388 -21.71 -12.58 23.44
CA GLY A 388 -22.64 -11.97 24.40
C GLY A 388 -21.99 -10.90 25.29
N TYR A 389 -20.93 -10.24 24.79
CA TYR A 389 -20.28 -9.16 25.50
C TYR A 389 -21.24 -7.98 25.71
N THR A 390 -21.14 -7.35 26.88
CA THR A 390 -21.70 -6.01 27.12
C THR A 390 -20.57 -5.00 27.11
N VAL A 391 -20.83 -3.80 26.59
CA VAL A 391 -19.83 -2.73 26.50
C VAL A 391 -20.26 -1.53 27.35
N GLU A 392 -19.32 -0.98 28.10
CA GLU A 392 -19.48 0.24 28.89
C GLU A 392 -18.28 1.16 28.72
N ILE A 393 -18.46 2.44 29.01
CA ILE A 393 -17.37 3.41 28.98
C ILE A 393 -16.63 3.35 30.31
N GLY A 394 -15.31 3.19 30.24
CA GLY A 394 -14.45 3.11 31.42
C GLY A 394 -14.40 4.43 32.21
N LYS A 395 -14.28 4.29 33.53
CA LYS A 395 -14.20 5.42 34.46
C LYS A 395 -12.78 5.97 34.54
N CYS A 396 -12.68 7.21 35.01
CA CYS A 396 -11.42 7.80 35.43
C CYS A 396 -11.05 7.32 36.84
N TYR A 397 -9.83 6.82 36.99
CA TYR A 397 -9.21 6.54 38.28
C TYR A 397 -9.17 7.84 39.11
N PRO A 398 -9.61 7.84 40.38
CA PRO A 398 -9.80 9.06 41.15
C PRO A 398 -8.49 9.76 41.55
N THR A 399 -7.37 9.05 41.56
CA THR A 399 -6.08 9.60 41.98
C THR A 399 -5.34 10.23 40.81
N LEU A 400 -4.95 11.49 40.96
CA LEU A 400 -4.01 12.16 40.07
C LEU A 400 -2.59 11.62 40.30
N LEU A 401 -1.93 11.15 39.23
CA LEU A 401 -0.56 10.65 39.31
C LEU A 401 0.45 11.71 38.86
N PRO A 402 1.66 11.73 39.44
CA PRO A 402 2.64 12.76 39.11
C PRO A 402 3.32 12.54 37.75
N THR A 403 3.49 11.28 37.31
CA THR A 403 4.29 10.93 36.12
C THR A 403 3.76 9.69 35.40
N LEU A 404 4.14 9.49 34.13
CA LEU A 404 3.91 8.23 33.41
C LEU A 404 4.53 7.02 34.10
N THR A 405 5.69 7.18 34.74
CA THR A 405 6.32 6.09 35.50
C THR A 405 5.42 5.59 36.63
N ALA A 406 4.71 6.50 37.31
CA ALA A 406 3.74 6.11 38.33
C ALA A 406 2.55 5.34 37.74
N VAL A 407 2.07 5.71 36.54
CA VAL A 407 1.02 4.96 35.82
C VAL A 407 1.48 3.53 35.56
N ARG A 408 2.71 3.35 35.06
CA ARG A 408 3.28 2.04 34.69
C ARG A 408 3.61 1.14 35.90
N GLN A 409 3.57 1.68 37.11
CA GLN A 409 3.68 0.92 38.36
C GLN A 409 2.32 0.42 38.86
N LEU A 410 1.20 0.91 38.30
CA LEU A 410 -0.12 0.39 38.60
C LEU A 410 -0.32 -0.98 37.94
N ASP A 411 -1.13 -1.82 38.57
CA ASP A 411 -1.69 -3.01 37.93
C ASP A 411 -2.85 -2.59 37.02
N ALA A 412 -2.54 -2.34 35.74
CA ALA A 412 -3.53 -1.92 34.76
C ALA A 412 -4.71 -2.91 34.66
N ASN A 413 -4.48 -4.22 34.74
CA ASN A 413 -5.55 -5.22 34.67
C ASN A 413 -6.46 -5.14 35.91
N ALA A 414 -5.89 -4.91 37.10
CA ALA A 414 -6.70 -4.67 38.29
C ALA A 414 -7.59 -3.42 38.14
N LEU A 415 -7.06 -2.30 37.65
CA LEU A 415 -7.84 -1.10 37.41
C LEU A 415 -8.97 -1.33 36.38
N LEU A 416 -8.65 -1.98 35.25
CA LEU A 416 -9.63 -2.30 34.21
C LEU A 416 -10.77 -3.19 34.76
N ARG A 417 -10.45 -4.19 35.59
CA ARG A 417 -11.44 -5.02 36.29
C ARG A 417 -12.35 -4.22 37.21
N GLU A 418 -11.80 -3.24 37.91
CA GLU A 418 -12.54 -2.33 38.79
C GLU A 418 -13.38 -1.29 38.01
N GLY A 419 -13.22 -1.22 36.70
CA GLY A 419 -13.95 -0.30 35.83
C GLY A 419 -13.20 0.99 35.50
N TYR A 420 -11.94 1.12 35.91
CA TYR A 420 -11.10 2.29 35.64
C TYR A 420 -10.24 2.06 34.39
N ALA A 421 -10.57 2.77 33.31
CA ALA A 421 -9.83 2.71 32.05
C ALA A 421 -9.03 3.98 31.76
N VAL A 422 -9.28 5.06 32.52
CA VAL A 422 -8.63 6.37 32.33
C VAL A 422 -7.80 6.74 33.55
N VAL A 423 -6.63 7.32 33.35
CA VAL A 423 -5.77 7.86 34.41
C VAL A 423 -5.36 9.29 34.08
N ARG A 424 -5.40 10.16 35.10
CA ARG A 424 -4.91 11.54 35.01
C ARG A 424 -3.46 11.62 35.47
N VAL A 425 -2.64 12.32 34.70
CA VAL A 425 -1.23 12.56 35.00
C VAL A 425 -0.96 14.07 34.98
N GLU A 426 -0.21 14.58 35.96
CA GLU A 426 0.14 16.01 36.02
C GLU A 426 0.85 16.48 34.76
N LYS A 427 1.86 15.70 34.33
CA LYS A 427 2.66 15.96 33.13
C LYS A 427 2.94 14.64 32.41
N PRO A 428 2.00 14.14 31.58
CA PRO A 428 2.19 12.90 30.83
C PRO A 428 3.28 13.02 29.77
N GLY A 429 3.70 14.25 29.41
CA GLY A 429 4.59 14.45 28.29
C GLY A 429 3.83 14.30 26.96
N PRO A 430 4.56 14.10 25.86
CA PRO A 430 3.96 14.00 24.53
C PRO A 430 3.22 12.67 24.32
N THR A 431 2.16 12.68 23.50
CA THR A 431 1.28 11.53 23.29
C THR A 431 1.99 10.29 22.76
N TRP A 432 3.03 10.44 21.93
CA TRP A 432 3.80 9.32 21.38
C TRP A 432 4.55 8.49 22.44
N ASP A 433 4.66 8.95 23.68
CA ASP A 433 5.27 8.16 24.76
C ASP A 433 4.32 7.14 25.39
N TYR A 434 3.01 7.23 25.11
CA TYR A 434 1.96 6.44 25.78
C TYR A 434 0.74 6.10 24.89
N ASP A 435 0.80 6.28 23.57
CA ASP A 435 -0.30 6.02 22.63
C ASP A 435 -0.72 4.54 22.56
N ASN A 436 0.14 3.63 23.04
CA ASN A 436 -0.10 2.19 23.12
C ASN A 436 -0.16 1.66 24.57
N ASP A 437 -0.22 2.53 25.59
CA ASP A 437 -0.34 2.10 26.99
C ASP A 437 -1.72 1.46 27.24
N SER A 438 -1.80 0.50 28.17
CA SER A 438 -3.03 -0.27 28.44
C SER A 438 -4.15 0.51 29.16
N LEU A 439 -3.89 1.76 29.52
CA LEU A 439 -4.85 2.68 30.14
C LEU A 439 -4.86 3.98 29.32
N TRP A 440 -6.02 4.61 29.21
CA TRP A 440 -6.16 5.90 28.56
C TRP A 440 -5.59 7.00 29.45
N ILE A 441 -4.50 7.64 29.01
CA ILE A 441 -3.80 8.65 29.80
C ILE A 441 -4.19 10.05 29.30
N VAL A 442 -4.57 10.91 30.24
CA VAL A 442 -4.85 12.33 29.98
C VAL A 442 -4.10 13.23 30.97
N GLY A 443 -3.90 14.50 30.60
CA GLY A 443 -3.35 15.50 31.52
C GLY A 443 -4.27 15.76 32.73
N ALA A 444 -3.78 16.49 33.73
CA ALA A 444 -4.54 16.79 34.97
C ALA A 444 -5.95 17.36 34.72
N GLU A 445 -6.07 18.24 33.73
CA GLU A 445 -7.33 18.87 33.29
C GLU A 445 -7.86 18.28 31.98
N GLY A 446 -7.27 17.17 31.51
CA GLY A 446 -7.65 16.53 30.26
C GLY A 446 -9.03 15.89 30.33
N TYR A 447 -9.71 15.89 29.18
CA TYR A 447 -10.99 15.25 28.98
C TYR A 447 -10.81 13.98 28.15
N TYR A 448 -11.78 13.09 28.23
CA TYR A 448 -11.89 11.91 27.38
C TYR A 448 -13.35 11.76 26.95
N ASP A 449 -13.57 11.12 25.81
CA ASP A 449 -14.91 10.96 25.27
C ASP A 449 -15.76 10.05 26.15
N GLN A 450 -16.98 10.52 26.46
CA GLN A 450 -17.96 9.80 27.27
C GLN A 450 -19.19 9.37 26.45
N THR A 451 -19.04 9.32 25.14
CA THR A 451 -20.12 8.96 24.20
C THR A 451 -19.62 7.93 23.20
N LEU A 452 -20.47 6.95 22.91
CA LEU A 452 -20.25 5.96 21.87
C LEU A 452 -20.88 6.47 20.56
N GLN A 453 -20.08 7.12 19.72
CA GLN A 453 -20.53 7.64 18.42
C GLN A 453 -19.35 7.75 17.43
N PRO A 454 -19.61 7.72 16.11
CA PRO A 454 -18.55 7.93 15.11
C PRO A 454 -17.74 9.21 15.36
N GLY A 455 -16.41 9.11 15.24
CA GLY A 455 -15.46 10.18 15.48
C GLY A 455 -14.98 10.32 16.94
N ALA A 456 -15.70 9.75 17.91
CA ALA A 456 -15.26 9.73 19.31
C ALA A 456 -14.27 8.58 19.58
N ASN A 457 -13.45 8.68 20.63
CA ASN A 457 -12.52 7.65 21.10
C ASN A 457 -12.72 7.35 22.60
N PRO A 458 -13.93 6.88 23.01
CA PRO A 458 -14.15 6.50 24.40
C PRO A 458 -13.36 5.22 24.73
N PRO A 459 -12.71 5.14 25.90
CA PRO A 459 -12.15 3.89 26.39
C PRO A 459 -13.30 2.96 26.77
N LEU A 460 -13.36 1.78 26.14
CA LEU A 460 -14.44 0.83 26.36
C LEU A 460 -13.97 -0.34 27.24
N LEU A 461 -14.85 -0.83 28.09
CA LEU A 461 -14.69 -2.06 28.85
C LEU A 461 -15.74 -3.06 28.38
N LEU A 462 -15.30 -4.29 28.11
CA LEU A 462 -16.16 -5.37 27.65
C LEU A 462 -16.29 -6.41 28.75
N ARG A 463 -17.52 -6.64 29.19
CA ARG A 463 -17.86 -7.68 30.18
C ARG A 463 -18.42 -8.91 29.50
N ASN A 464 -17.97 -10.08 29.96
CA ASN A 464 -18.58 -11.35 29.58
C ASN A 464 -19.96 -11.53 30.24
N THR A 465 -20.62 -12.65 29.95
CA THR A 465 -21.94 -12.99 30.52
C THR A 465 -21.94 -13.21 32.03
N ALA A 466 -20.78 -13.44 32.65
CA ALA A 466 -20.63 -13.50 34.11
C ALA A 466 -20.45 -12.11 34.75
N GLY A 467 -20.40 -11.03 33.95
CA GLY A 467 -20.21 -9.66 34.42
C GLY A 467 -18.76 -9.26 34.67
N SER A 468 -17.79 -10.13 34.39
CA SER A 468 -16.36 -9.82 34.52
C SER A 468 -15.85 -9.06 33.31
N VAL A 469 -15.07 -8.00 33.52
CA VAL A 469 -14.32 -7.33 32.44
C VAL A 469 -13.26 -8.32 31.93
N VAL A 470 -13.28 -8.58 30.63
CA VAL A 470 -12.37 -9.53 29.96
C VAL A 470 -11.62 -8.88 28.79
N TYR A 471 -12.13 -7.77 28.25
CA TYR A 471 -11.41 -6.96 27.28
C TYR A 471 -11.61 -5.47 27.58
N ALA A 472 -10.69 -4.66 27.08
CA ALA A 472 -10.82 -3.22 26.97
C ALA A 472 -10.48 -2.77 25.55
N VAL A 473 -11.05 -1.65 25.11
CA VAL A 473 -10.57 -0.92 23.92
C VAL A 473 -10.02 0.42 24.38
N ILE A 474 -8.71 0.61 24.21
CA ILE A 474 -7.98 1.82 24.60
C ILE A 474 -7.28 2.34 23.35
N ASN A 475 -7.53 3.60 22.98
CA ASN A 475 -6.99 4.20 21.75
C ASN A 475 -7.27 3.38 20.47
N GLY A 476 -8.44 2.74 20.38
CA GLY A 476 -8.82 1.86 19.28
C GLY A 476 -8.08 0.51 19.24
N GLN A 477 -7.25 0.19 20.25
CA GLN A 477 -6.57 -1.09 20.40
C GLN A 477 -7.35 -2.01 21.34
N LEU A 478 -7.52 -3.27 20.96
CA LEU A 478 -8.09 -4.30 21.82
C LEU A 478 -7.04 -4.80 22.82
N ILE A 479 -7.41 -4.87 24.10
CA ILE A 479 -6.56 -5.34 25.19
C ILE A 479 -7.31 -6.46 25.91
N GLN A 480 -6.65 -7.61 26.07
CA GLN A 480 -7.14 -8.69 26.93
C GLN A 480 -6.87 -8.34 28.41
N VAL A 481 -7.89 -8.50 29.24
CA VAL A 481 -7.80 -8.24 30.68
C VAL A 481 -7.68 -9.57 31.42
N ASP A 482 -6.45 -9.90 31.82
CA ASP A 482 -6.08 -11.14 32.53
C ASP A 482 -6.17 -11.01 34.04
#